data_AF-W7YS91-F1
#
_entry.id   AF-W7YS91-F1
#
_cell.length_a   1.000
_cell.length_b   1.000
_cell.length_c   1.000
_cell.angle_alpha   90.00
_cell.angle_beta   90.00
_cell.angle_gamma   90.00
#
_symmetry.space_group_name_H-M   'P 1'
#
loop_
_entity.id
_entity.type
_entity.pdbx_description
1 polymer ?
#
loop_
_entity_poly.entity_id
_entity_poly.type
_entity_poly.pdbx_seq_one_letter_code
_entity_poly.pdbx_strand_id
1 'polypeptide(L)'
;MMNTSELLHTIAKDRIEGLRTIDSYQLKPVMITVTSANHSIDLNNDMWILNTKSLPAHIEEIEMISSDNVFTATPEEYDFMDEFRFRVFTDYIDIKTIAETFKPYRLEFVKIIPHRT
;
A
#
# COMPACT_ATOMS: atom_id res chain seq x y z
N MET A 1 -10.63 20.87 -3.97
CA MET A 1 -9.59 19.89 -3.62
C MET A 1 -10.29 18.77 -2.89
N MET A 2 -10.22 17.56 -3.43
CA MET A 2 -10.76 16.35 -2.80
C MET A 2 -9.85 16.00 -1.62
N ASN A 3 -10.41 15.73 -0.44
CA ASN A 3 -9.57 15.39 0.71
C ASN A 3 -9.10 13.92 0.64
N THR A 4 -8.00 13.58 1.30
CA THR A 4 -7.40 12.23 1.26
C THR A 4 -8.39 11.11 1.62
N SER A 5 -9.34 11.39 2.51
CA SER A 5 -10.36 10.41 2.92
C SER A 5 -11.34 10.12 1.78
N GLU A 6 -11.84 11.15 1.09
CA GLU A 6 -12.74 11.00 -0.05
C GLU A 6 -12.08 10.20 -1.18
N LEU A 7 -10.81 10.48 -1.46
CA LEU A 7 -10.03 9.78 -2.49
C LEU A 7 -9.81 8.29 -2.16
N LEU A 8 -9.45 7.97 -0.91
CA LEU A 8 -9.33 6.58 -0.45
C LEU A 8 -10.64 5.81 -0.62
N HIS A 9 -11.78 6.44 -0.32
CA HIS A 9 -13.10 5.83 -0.49
C HIS A 9 -13.46 5.63 -1.97
N THR A 10 -13.11 6.55 -2.86
CA THR A 10 -13.29 6.37 -4.31
C THR A 10 -12.52 5.16 -4.82
N ILE A 11 -11.25 5.05 -4.47
CA ILE A 11 -10.38 3.95 -4.93
C ILE A 11 -10.82 2.61 -4.37
N ALA A 12 -11.18 2.58 -3.08
CA ALA A 12 -11.70 1.37 -2.46
C ALA A 12 -13.00 0.91 -3.12
N LYS A 13 -13.92 1.85 -3.40
CA LYS A 13 -15.18 1.56 -4.08
C LYS A 13 -14.94 1.01 -5.49
N ASP A 14 -14.10 1.65 -6.30
CA ASP A 14 -13.80 1.20 -7.67
C ASP A 14 -13.21 -0.22 -7.69
N ARG A 15 -12.32 -0.54 -6.75
CA ARG A 15 -11.76 -1.91 -6.62
C ARG A 15 -12.79 -2.95 -6.24
N ILE A 16 -13.72 -2.59 -5.35
CA ILE A 16 -14.76 -3.49 -4.87
C ILE A 16 -15.86 -3.70 -5.91
N GLU A 17 -16.26 -2.67 -6.65
CA GLU A 17 -17.25 -2.80 -7.73
C GLU A 17 -16.81 -3.79 -8.82
N GLY A 18 -15.49 -3.97 -9.01
CA GLY A 18 -14.93 -5.01 -9.87
C GLY A 18 -15.17 -6.45 -9.38
N LEU A 19 -15.57 -6.64 -8.12
CA LEU A 19 -15.75 -7.93 -7.47
C LEU A 19 -17.25 -8.20 -7.23
N ARG A 20 -17.86 -9.02 -8.10
CA ARG A 20 -19.32 -9.28 -8.21
C ARG A 20 -20.04 -9.82 -6.94
N THR A 21 -19.36 -9.99 -5.81
CA THR A 21 -19.89 -10.66 -4.59
C THR A 21 -19.69 -9.85 -3.31
N ILE A 22 -19.30 -8.57 -3.42
CA ILE A 22 -19.00 -7.71 -2.28
C ILE A 22 -19.98 -6.52 -2.29
N ASP A 23 -20.82 -6.44 -1.27
CA ASP A 23 -21.86 -5.42 -1.15
C ASP A 23 -21.42 -4.21 -0.31
N SER A 24 -20.41 -4.38 0.54
CA SER A 24 -19.88 -3.32 1.39
C SER A 24 -18.43 -3.57 1.79
N TYR A 25 -17.79 -2.57 2.40
CA TYR A 25 -16.41 -2.68 2.88
C TYR A 25 -16.15 -1.80 4.09
N GLN A 26 -15.10 -2.17 4.82
CA GLN A 26 -14.52 -1.36 5.88
C GLN A 26 -13.11 -0.93 5.50
N LEU A 27 -12.77 0.33 5.78
CA LEU A 27 -11.38 0.80 5.75
C LEU A 27 -10.78 0.73 7.16
N LYS A 28 -9.60 0.14 7.28
CA LYS A 28 -8.86 0.06 8.54
C LYS A 28 -7.41 0.51 8.33
N PRO A 29 -6.91 1.51 9.08
CA PRO A 29 -5.50 1.85 9.03
C PRO A 29 -4.65 0.70 9.58
N VAL A 30 -3.55 0.41 8.91
CA VAL A 30 -2.58 -0.63 9.31
C VAL A 30 -1.19 -0.03 9.20
N MET A 31 -0.35 -0.31 10.20
CA MET A 31 1.05 0.10 10.20
C MET A 31 1.91 -1.16 10.24
N ILE A 32 2.83 -1.29 9.29
CA ILE A 32 3.79 -2.39 9.24
C ILE A 32 5.17 -1.87 9.54
N THR A 33 5.89 -2.60 10.39
CA THR A 33 7.31 -2.36 10.59
C THR A 33 8.08 -3.29 9.66
N VAL A 34 8.80 -2.71 8.71
CA VAL A 34 9.70 -3.45 7.83
C VAL A 34 11.00 -3.65 8.59
N THR A 35 11.32 -4.92 8.87
CA THR A 35 12.46 -5.29 9.72
C THR A 35 13.62 -5.93 8.95
N SER A 36 13.48 -6.09 7.64
CA SER A 36 14.50 -6.65 6.75
C SER A 36 14.44 -6.02 5.36
N ALA A 37 15.57 -6.00 4.64
CA ALA A 37 15.67 -5.43 3.29
C ALA A 37 14.80 -6.14 2.25
N ASN A 38 14.43 -7.39 2.54
CA ASN A 38 13.40 -8.15 1.84
C ASN A 38 12.38 -8.61 2.87
N HIS A 39 11.12 -8.21 2.72
CA HIS A 39 10.06 -8.48 3.68
C HIS A 39 8.77 -8.83 2.94
N SER A 40 8.16 -9.96 3.28
CA SER A 40 6.94 -10.44 2.62
C SER A 40 5.76 -10.41 3.60
N ILE A 41 4.60 -10.00 3.10
CA ILE A 41 3.35 -9.90 3.86
C ILE A 41 2.28 -10.70 3.12
N ASP A 42 1.60 -11.60 3.83
CA ASP A 42 0.39 -12.28 3.33
C ASP A 42 -0.85 -11.43 3.65
N LEU A 43 -1.63 -11.09 2.62
CA LEU A 43 -2.78 -10.21 2.74
C LEU A 43 -4.10 -10.94 3.06
N ASN A 44 -4.13 -12.28 3.13
CA ASN A 44 -5.30 -13.07 3.54
C ASN A 44 -6.63 -12.70 2.82
N ASN A 45 -6.57 -12.38 1.53
CA ASN A 45 -7.67 -11.88 0.67
C ASN A 45 -8.13 -10.43 0.93
N ASP A 46 -7.43 -9.69 1.77
CA ASP A 46 -7.67 -8.27 1.94
C ASP A 46 -6.91 -7.45 0.88
N MET A 47 -7.38 -6.23 0.62
CA MET A 47 -6.71 -5.30 -0.31
C MET A 47 -6.05 -4.19 0.49
N TRP A 48 -4.80 -3.87 0.19
CA TRP A 48 -4.03 -2.90 0.97
C TRP A 48 -3.60 -1.74 0.07
N ILE A 49 -3.97 -0.53 0.48
CA ILE A 49 -3.55 0.71 -0.17
C ILE A 49 -2.35 1.27 0.61
N LEU A 50 -1.21 1.47 -0.05
CA LEU A 50 -0.07 2.15 0.58
C LEU A 50 -0.42 3.62 0.84
N ASN A 51 -0.48 4.05 2.11
CA ASN A 51 -0.88 5.39 2.51
C ASN A 51 0.22 6.11 3.31
N THR A 52 1.48 5.73 3.10
CA THR A 52 2.60 6.40 3.77
C THR A 52 2.71 7.84 3.27
N LYS A 53 2.96 8.80 4.17
CA LYS A 53 3.10 10.20 3.76
C LYS A 53 4.43 10.47 3.05
N SER A 54 5.51 9.91 3.58
CA SER A 54 6.89 10.10 3.11
C SER A 54 7.74 8.87 3.38
N LEU A 55 8.65 8.53 2.47
CA LEU A 55 9.64 7.49 2.73
C LEU A 55 10.78 8.04 3.61
N PRO A 56 11.34 7.22 4.52
CA PRO A 56 12.56 7.60 5.24
C PRO A 56 13.71 7.89 4.28
N ALA A 57 14.46 8.96 4.54
CA ALA A 57 15.58 9.40 3.69
C ALA A 57 16.74 8.39 3.55
N HIS A 58 16.79 7.37 4.40
CA HIS A 58 17.80 6.29 4.31
C HIS A 58 17.41 5.17 3.36
N ILE A 59 16.20 5.18 2.79
CA ILE A 59 15.78 4.26 1.75
C ILE A 59 16.08 4.92 0.42
N GLU A 60 17.03 4.42 -0.35
CA GLU A 60 17.36 4.99 -1.66
C GLU A 60 16.25 4.69 -2.68
N GLU A 61 15.73 3.46 -2.63
CA GLU A 61 14.62 3.01 -3.45
C GLU A 61 13.83 1.94 -2.69
N ILE A 62 12.50 1.99 -2.79
CA ILE A 62 11.61 0.93 -2.35
C ILE A 62 10.91 0.32 -3.56
N GLU A 63 10.90 -1.01 -3.61
CA GLU A 63 10.08 -1.80 -4.53
C GLU A 63 9.04 -2.57 -3.73
N MET A 64 7.79 -2.54 -4.18
CA MET A 64 6.68 -3.32 -3.63
C MET A 64 6.01 -4.09 -4.75
N ILE A 65 5.94 -5.40 -4.60
CA ILE A 65 5.41 -6.33 -5.60
C ILE A 65 4.22 -7.09 -5.01
N SER A 66 3.18 -7.24 -5.81
CA SER A 66 2.03 -8.14 -5.58
C SER A 66 1.74 -8.88 -6.88
N SER A 67 0.70 -9.71 -6.90
CA SER A 67 0.28 -10.44 -8.10
C SER A 67 -0.14 -9.52 -9.25
N ASP A 68 -0.73 -8.37 -8.94
CA ASP A 68 -1.34 -7.45 -9.91
C ASP A 68 -0.59 -6.12 -10.08
N ASN A 69 0.32 -5.78 -9.16
CA ASN A 69 1.03 -4.51 -9.18
C ASN A 69 2.52 -4.64 -8.81
N VAL A 70 3.33 -3.87 -9.53
CA VAL A 70 4.71 -3.51 -9.15
C VAL A 70 4.74 -2.00 -8.92
N PHE A 71 5.30 -1.60 -7.79
CA PHE A 71 5.51 -0.20 -7.42
C PHE A 71 6.97 0.00 -7.06
N THR A 72 7.63 0.98 -7.69
CA THR A 72 9.02 1.34 -7.41
C THR A 72 9.12 2.86 -7.31
N ALA A 73 9.77 3.36 -6.26
CA ALA A 73 9.97 4.79 -6.07
C ALA A 73 11.20 5.09 -5.20
N THR A 74 11.90 6.16 -5.54
CA THR A 74 12.82 6.86 -4.65
C THR A 74 12.05 7.78 -3.66
N PRO A 75 12.67 8.27 -2.56
CA PRO A 75 12.02 9.20 -1.64
C PRO A 75 11.49 10.47 -2.31
N GLU A 76 12.26 11.05 -3.23
CA GLU A 76 11.87 12.27 -3.94
C GLU A 76 10.65 12.00 -4.83
N GLU A 77 10.69 10.95 -5.65
CA GLU A 77 9.55 10.57 -6.50
C GLU A 77 8.29 10.31 -5.66
N TYR A 78 8.44 9.62 -4.53
CA TYR A 78 7.33 9.30 -3.63
C TYR A 78 6.64 10.56 -3.08
N ASP A 79 7.41 11.58 -2.71
CA ASP A 79 6.88 12.82 -2.14
C ASP A 79 6.09 13.65 -3.17
N PHE A 80 6.40 13.52 -4.46
CA PHE A 80 5.69 14.18 -5.57
C PHE A 80 4.60 13.30 -6.22
N MET A 81 4.51 12.03 -5.82
CA MET A 81 3.55 11.05 -6.29
C MET A 81 2.19 11.19 -5.59
N ASP A 82 1.69 12.40 -5.37
CA ASP A 82 0.39 12.66 -4.73
C ASP A 82 -0.78 11.89 -5.41
N GLU A 83 -0.60 11.45 -6.66
CA GLU A 83 -1.55 10.63 -7.44
C GLU A 83 -1.28 9.10 -7.40
N PHE A 84 -0.09 8.65 -6.97
CA PHE A 84 0.31 7.24 -6.94
C PHE A 84 0.40 6.62 -5.53
N ARG A 85 0.06 7.37 -4.48
CA ARG A 85 -0.17 6.86 -3.10
C ARG A 85 -1.34 5.85 -2.98
N PHE A 86 -1.73 5.19 -4.07
CA PHE A 86 -2.93 4.37 -4.09
C PHE A 86 -2.82 3.09 -4.92
N ARG A 87 -1.60 2.58 -5.09
CA ARG A 87 -1.44 1.20 -5.55
C ARG A 87 -2.11 0.28 -4.53
N VAL A 88 -3.05 -0.51 -5.03
CA VAL A 88 -3.79 -1.49 -4.26
C VAL A 88 -3.04 -2.79 -4.45
N PHE A 89 -2.54 -3.36 -3.38
CA PHE A 89 -1.89 -4.65 -3.39
C PHE A 89 -2.90 -5.73 -2.99
N THR A 90 -2.84 -6.86 -3.68
CA THR A 90 -3.68 -8.05 -3.46
C THR A 90 -2.81 -9.28 -3.24
N ASP A 91 -3.38 -10.30 -2.59
CA ASP A 91 -2.76 -11.60 -2.28
C ASP A 91 -1.56 -11.52 -1.32
N TYR A 92 -0.50 -10.81 -1.70
CA TYR A 92 0.73 -10.62 -0.95
C TYR A 92 1.37 -9.25 -1.24
N ILE A 93 2.33 -8.85 -0.41
CA ILE A 93 3.24 -7.74 -0.68
C ILE A 93 4.67 -8.18 -0.39
N ASP A 94 5.50 -8.23 -1.42
CA ASP A 94 6.94 -8.32 -1.27
C ASP A 94 7.53 -6.92 -1.29
N ILE A 95 8.18 -6.53 -0.20
CA ILE A 95 8.83 -5.24 -0.02
C ILE A 95 10.34 -5.45 -0.14
N LYS A 96 10.98 -4.72 -1.04
CA LYS A 96 12.44 -4.69 -1.19
C LYS A 96 12.97 -3.26 -1.08
N THR A 97 14.14 -3.11 -0.48
CA THR A 97 14.84 -1.83 -0.40
C THR A 97 16.28 -1.96 -0.83
N ILE A 98 16.75 -0.99 -1.62
CA ILE A 98 18.16 -0.85 -1.94
C ILE A 98 18.80 0.00 -0.84
N ALA A 99 19.65 -0.62 -0.03
CA ALA A 99 20.44 0.05 1.00
C ALA A 99 21.67 -0.79 1.37
N GLU A 100 22.84 -0.16 1.50
CA GLU A 100 24.07 -0.85 1.95
C GLU A 100 23.94 -1.41 3.38
N THR A 101 23.23 -0.68 4.26
CA THR A 101 22.94 -1.11 5.63
C THR A 101 21.46 -0.91 5.91
N PHE A 102 20.75 -2.02 6.11
CA PHE A 102 19.33 -1.98 6.40
C PHE A 102 19.04 -1.33 7.76
N LYS A 103 18.08 -0.39 7.76
CA LYS A 103 17.52 0.21 8.99
C LYS A 103 16.02 0.00 9.00
N PRO A 104 15.44 -0.58 10.07
CA PRO A 104 14.00 -0.77 10.16
C PRO A 104 13.23 0.53 9.99
N TYR A 105 12.08 0.45 9.33
CA TYR A 105 11.20 1.58 9.10
C TYR A 105 9.74 1.15 9.13
N ARG A 106 8.84 2.13 9.08
CA ARG A 106 7.40 1.90 9.12
C ARG A 106 6.77 2.36 7.83
N LEU A 107 5.81 1.57 7.36
CA LEU A 107 4.92 1.92 6.28
C LEU A 107 3.49 1.92 6.82
N GLU A 108 2.74 2.92 6.41
CA GLU A 108 1.31 3.07 6.67
C GLU A 108 0.54 2.57 5.45
N PHE A 109 -0.48 1.76 5.73
CA PHE A 109 -1.42 1.23 4.76
C PHE A 109 -2.85 1.52 5.22
N VAL A 110 -3.78 1.51 4.28
CA VAL A 110 -5.20 1.40 4.54
C VAL A 110 -5.67 0.06 3.98
N LYS A 111 -6.10 -0.82 4.88
CA LYS A 111 -6.68 -2.11 4.56
C LYS A 111 -8.15 -1.93 4.19
N ILE A 112 -8.52 -2.41 3.01
CA ILE A 112 -9.90 -2.57 2.57
C ILE A 112 -10.32 -4.00 2.92
N ILE A 113 -11.29 -4.11 3.83
CA ILE A 113 -11.88 -5.38 4.26
C ILE A 113 -13.23 -5.51 3.54
N PRO A 114 -13.33 -6.33 2.50
CA PRO A 114 -14.61 -6.55 1.82
C PRO A 114 -15.54 -7.40 2.68
N HIS A 115 -16.81 -7.03 2.74
CA HIS A 115 -17.86 -7.83 3.36
C HIS A 115 -18.71 -8.49 2.27
N ARG A 116 -18.72 -9.83 2.27
CA ARG A 116 -19.62 -10.64 1.45
C ARG A 116 -20.89 -10.90 2.26
N THR A 117 -22.04 -10.72 1.63
CA THR A 117 -23.36 -11.11 2.14
C THR A 117 -23.60 -12.60 1.98
#